data_AF-A0ABD2YF71-F1
#
_entry.id   AF-A0ABD2YF71-F1
#
_cell.length_a   1.000
_cell.length_b   1.000
_cell.length_c   1.000
_cell.angle_alpha   90.00
_cell.angle_beta   90.00
_cell.angle_gamma   90.00
#
_symmetry.space_group_name_H-M   'P 1'
#
loop_
_entity.id
_entity.type
_entity.pdbx_description
1 polymer ?
#
loop_
_entity_poly.entity_id
_entity_poly.type
_entity_poly.pdbx_seq_one_letter_code
_entity_poly.pdbx_strand_id
1 'polypeptide(L)'
;MSLNSVDISSNLLEGPLPNITAFQTASFDALRDNKGLCGNVVGLKPCILPTGSKRTHRMTNKRFIIQIVLPLLGTPFLLIVVVGIFIGIWSLTRQVENKPKELIENLFTIWSFDGKMVYENIIDATKNFNPKYCIGVGRFGSIFRAELPNGQIVAVKKLHARDSAEVSGPKDFTNEIRALTRIRHRNIIKLYGFCSHPLHTFLVYEFFEAGSLNHVLSNDKIAVKFEWIKRINIIKDVANALFYMHHGCLPPIIHRDISSKNILLDSDDQARISDFGTATLLRLDSSNWTSFAGTYGYAAPELAYTMKVNSKCDVFSFGVLALEVIMGKHPFH
;
A
#
# COMPACT_ATOMS: atom_id res chain seq x y z
N MET A 1 63.78 -27.27 -48.92
CA MET A 1 64.75 -26.68 -47.98
C MET A 1 64.58 -27.41 -46.65
N SER A 2 65.60 -28.14 -46.19
CA SER A 2 65.60 -28.74 -44.85
C SER A 2 66.17 -27.73 -43.86
N LEU A 3 65.54 -27.61 -42.68
CA LEU A 3 66.05 -26.79 -41.60
C LEU A 3 67.29 -27.49 -41.01
N ASN A 4 68.49 -26.95 -41.23
CA ASN A 4 69.74 -27.59 -40.82
C ASN A 4 70.29 -27.07 -39.48
N SER A 5 69.77 -25.95 -38.98
CA SER A 5 70.17 -25.34 -37.70
C SER A 5 68.99 -24.60 -37.06
N VAL A 6 68.89 -24.63 -35.74
CA VAL A 6 67.84 -23.96 -34.97
C VAL A 6 68.45 -23.25 -33.78
N ASP A 7 68.05 -21.99 -33.57
CA ASP A 7 68.25 -21.25 -32.33
C ASP A 7 66.91 -20.63 -31.90
N ILE A 8 66.42 -21.06 -30.75
CA ILE A 8 65.17 -20.60 -30.12
C ILE A 8 65.40 -20.21 -28.66
N SER A 9 66.64 -19.90 -28.30
CA SER A 9 67.00 -19.50 -26.95
C SER A 9 66.29 -18.20 -26.52
N SER A 10 66.13 -17.99 -25.21
CA SER A 10 65.57 -16.75 -24.63
C SER A 10 64.16 -16.39 -25.10
N ASN A 11 63.30 -17.40 -25.27
CA ASN A 11 61.90 -17.23 -25.61
C ASN A 11 60.99 -17.71 -24.45
N LEU A 12 59.67 -17.76 -24.65
CA LEU A 12 58.70 -18.20 -23.63
C LEU A 12 58.05 -19.54 -23.98
N LEU A 13 58.80 -20.44 -24.64
CA LEU A 13 58.25 -21.70 -25.15
C LEU A 13 58.13 -22.76 -24.05
N GLU A 14 57.12 -23.62 -24.16
CA GLU A 14 56.83 -24.74 -23.26
C GLU A 14 56.48 -26.01 -24.05
N GLY A 15 56.84 -27.18 -23.52
CA GLY A 15 56.47 -28.49 -24.09
C GLY A 15 57.63 -29.28 -24.74
N PRO A 16 57.33 -30.44 -25.34
CA PRO A 16 58.34 -31.31 -25.94
C PRO A 16 58.92 -30.72 -27.23
N LEU A 17 60.24 -30.87 -27.40
CA LEU A 17 60.88 -30.55 -28.68
C LEU A 17 60.35 -31.45 -29.81
N PRO A 18 60.10 -30.90 -31.02
CA PRO A 18 59.73 -31.69 -32.18
C PRO A 18 60.78 -32.75 -32.50
N ASN A 19 60.33 -33.95 -32.86
CA ASN A 19 61.21 -35.07 -33.18
C ASN A 19 61.75 -34.97 -34.63
N ILE A 20 62.58 -33.94 -34.89
CA ILE A 20 63.27 -33.74 -36.17
C ILE A 20 64.76 -33.50 -35.92
N THR A 21 65.59 -33.84 -36.91
CA THR A 21 67.06 -33.80 -36.80
C THR A 21 67.59 -32.46 -36.29
N ALA A 22 67.01 -31.35 -36.76
CA ALA A 22 67.43 -30.00 -36.41
C ALA A 22 67.37 -29.69 -34.91
N PHE A 23 66.40 -30.27 -34.17
CA PHE A 23 66.28 -30.11 -32.71
C PHE A 23 67.04 -31.18 -31.92
N GLN A 24 67.31 -32.35 -32.52
CA GLN A 24 68.11 -33.40 -31.90
C GLN A 24 69.60 -33.06 -31.87
N THR A 25 70.08 -32.34 -32.89
CA THR A 25 71.48 -31.91 -33.01
C THR A 25 71.71 -30.48 -32.52
N ALA A 26 70.67 -29.79 -32.03
CA ALA A 26 70.79 -28.45 -31.48
C ALA A 26 71.57 -28.48 -30.15
N SER A 27 72.44 -27.49 -29.94
CA SER A 27 73.16 -27.33 -28.68
C SER A 27 72.21 -26.84 -27.58
N PHE A 28 72.59 -27.06 -26.31
CA PHE A 28 71.84 -26.52 -25.17
C PHE A 28 71.73 -24.98 -25.22
N ASP A 29 72.79 -24.29 -25.65
CA ASP A 29 72.79 -22.83 -25.76
C ASP A 29 71.76 -22.31 -26.77
N ALA A 30 71.42 -23.09 -27.79
CA ALA A 30 70.39 -22.74 -28.76
C ALA A 30 68.95 -22.95 -28.24
N LEU A 31 68.78 -23.55 -27.06
CA LEU A 31 67.49 -23.97 -26.50
C LEU A 31 67.22 -23.41 -25.09
N ARG A 32 68.22 -22.81 -24.45
CA ARG A 32 68.17 -22.28 -23.08
C ARG A 32 67.18 -21.13 -22.92
N ASP A 33 66.89 -20.80 -21.66
CA ASP A 33 66.09 -19.63 -21.27
C ASP A 33 64.67 -19.62 -21.88
N ASN A 34 64.05 -20.81 -21.91
CA ASN A 34 62.64 -21.01 -22.23
C ASN A 34 61.85 -21.48 -21.01
N LYS A 35 60.56 -21.15 -20.96
CA LYS A 35 59.72 -21.32 -19.76
C LYS A 35 59.50 -22.78 -19.34
N GLY A 36 59.51 -23.72 -20.28
CA GLY A 36 59.24 -25.13 -19.96
C GLY A 36 59.50 -26.13 -21.08
N LEU A 37 60.54 -25.92 -21.90
CA LEU A 37 60.92 -26.90 -22.92
C LEU A 37 61.49 -28.17 -22.30
N CYS A 38 61.15 -29.32 -22.88
CA CYS A 38 61.66 -30.62 -22.48
C CYS A 38 62.08 -31.45 -23.71
N GLY A 39 63.03 -32.35 -23.56
CA GLY A 39 63.53 -33.17 -24.67
C GLY A 39 64.74 -34.00 -24.28
N ASN A 40 65.21 -34.82 -25.23
CA ASN A 40 66.38 -35.69 -25.04
C ASN A 40 67.67 -35.00 -25.52
N VAL A 41 67.93 -33.79 -25.02
CA VAL A 41 69.13 -32.99 -25.31
C VAL A 41 69.86 -32.72 -23.99
N VAL A 42 71.17 -32.88 -23.97
CA VAL A 42 72.01 -32.69 -22.78
C VAL A 42 71.80 -31.27 -22.23
N GLY A 43 71.34 -31.16 -20.97
CA GLY A 43 71.07 -29.88 -20.30
C GLY A 43 69.58 -29.50 -20.20
N LEU A 44 68.71 -30.06 -21.05
CA LEU A 44 67.25 -29.91 -20.92
C LEU A 44 66.65 -31.02 -20.06
N LYS A 45 65.52 -30.73 -19.40
CA LYS A 45 64.78 -31.75 -18.64
C LYS A 45 64.14 -32.76 -19.61
N PRO A 46 64.20 -34.08 -19.33
CA PRO A 46 63.50 -35.06 -20.15
C PRO A 46 61.98 -34.88 -20.00
N CYS A 47 61.25 -35.04 -21.11
CA CYS A 47 59.80 -34.99 -21.09
C CYS A 47 59.24 -36.22 -20.36
N ILE A 48 58.44 -36.00 -19.33
CA ILE A 48 57.75 -37.07 -18.63
C ILE A 48 56.50 -37.42 -19.45
N LEU A 49 56.59 -38.46 -20.28
CA LEU A 49 55.43 -39.11 -20.87
C LEU A 49 54.83 -40.07 -19.84
N PRO A 50 53.50 -40.07 -19.61
CA PRO A 50 52.90 -40.93 -18.60
C PRO A 50 52.95 -42.39 -19.06
N THR A 51 53.92 -43.15 -18.55
CA THR A 51 53.97 -44.62 -18.67
C THR A 51 52.83 -45.23 -17.84
N GLY A 52 51.91 -45.90 -18.52
CA GLY A 52 50.72 -46.49 -17.91
C GLY A 52 50.98 -47.80 -17.16
N SER A 53 50.21 -47.96 -16.07
CA SER A 53 49.70 -49.20 -15.49
C SER A 53 50.48 -49.83 -14.32
N LYS A 54 50.04 -49.55 -13.08
CA LYS A 54 49.11 -50.41 -12.33
C LYS A 54 49.02 -49.94 -10.87
N ARG A 55 47.99 -49.15 -10.54
CA ARG A 55 47.37 -49.13 -9.22
C ARG A 55 45.94 -48.60 -9.34
N THR A 56 45.00 -49.54 -9.22
CA THR A 56 43.64 -49.37 -8.68
C THR A 56 42.72 -48.32 -9.31
N HIS A 57 41.93 -48.82 -10.27
CA HIS A 57 40.62 -48.36 -10.73
C HIS A 57 39.78 -47.57 -9.69
N ARG A 58 39.89 -46.23 -9.63
CA ARG A 58 38.84 -45.42 -8.93
C ARG A 58 38.73 -43.90 -9.17
N MET A 59 39.35 -43.29 -10.19
CA MET A 59 39.32 -41.82 -10.30
C MET A 59 39.12 -41.17 -11.68
N THR A 60 38.65 -41.90 -12.69
CA THR A 60 38.13 -41.31 -13.95
C THR A 60 36.60 -41.30 -14.03
N ASN A 61 35.92 -42.16 -13.26
CA ASN A 61 34.47 -42.14 -13.16
C ASN A 61 33.93 -40.91 -12.41
N LYS A 62 34.66 -40.31 -11.45
CA LYS A 62 34.08 -39.22 -10.63
C LYS A 62 33.75 -37.95 -11.42
N ARG A 63 34.54 -37.55 -12.42
CA ARG A 63 34.25 -36.33 -13.20
C ARG A 63 33.12 -36.53 -14.22
N PHE A 64 33.06 -37.69 -14.87
CA PHE A 64 31.94 -38.07 -15.76
C PHE A 64 30.66 -38.38 -14.99
N ILE A 65 30.76 -39.07 -13.83
CA ILE A 65 29.66 -39.26 -12.90
C ILE A 65 29.17 -37.89 -12.43
N ILE A 66 30.02 -36.95 -12.03
CA ILE A 66 29.54 -35.60 -11.65
C ILE A 66 28.86 -34.89 -12.84
N GLN A 67 29.39 -34.96 -14.06
CA GLN A 67 28.74 -34.30 -15.22
C GLN A 67 27.43 -34.95 -15.67
N ILE A 68 27.23 -36.25 -15.42
CA ILE A 68 26.00 -36.97 -15.80
C ILE A 68 25.01 -37.03 -14.62
N VAL A 69 25.49 -37.33 -13.42
CA VAL A 69 24.70 -37.48 -12.18
C VAL A 69 24.27 -36.14 -11.59
N LEU A 70 25.04 -35.05 -11.77
CA LEU A 70 24.62 -33.73 -11.27
C LEU A 70 23.38 -33.20 -12.02
N PRO A 71 23.25 -33.35 -13.36
CA PRO A 71 21.97 -33.14 -14.05
C PRO A 71 20.91 -34.18 -13.69
N LEU A 72 21.25 -35.48 -13.65
CA LEU A 72 20.27 -36.55 -13.41
C LEU A 72 19.69 -36.56 -11.99
N LEU A 73 20.41 -36.10 -10.97
CA LEU A 73 19.91 -35.99 -9.59
C LEU A 73 19.59 -34.54 -9.21
N GLY A 74 20.31 -33.57 -9.76
CA GLY A 74 20.09 -32.15 -9.46
C GLY A 74 18.83 -31.59 -10.11
N THR A 75 18.50 -32.00 -11.36
CA THR A 75 17.27 -31.54 -12.02
C THR A 75 15.99 -32.06 -11.35
N PRO A 76 15.83 -33.36 -11.00
CA PRO A 76 14.64 -33.79 -10.27
C PRO A 76 14.58 -33.20 -8.87
N PHE A 77 15.71 -32.98 -8.19
CA PHE A 77 15.72 -32.32 -6.88
C PHE A 77 15.25 -30.85 -6.98
N LEU A 78 15.75 -30.08 -7.95
CA LEU A 78 15.29 -28.72 -8.21
C LEU A 78 13.80 -28.68 -8.57
N LEU A 79 13.34 -29.65 -9.37
CA LEU A 79 11.93 -29.74 -9.77
C LEU A 79 11.03 -30.10 -8.59
N ILE A 80 11.48 -30.99 -7.69
CA ILE A 80 10.80 -31.31 -6.42
C ILE A 80 10.77 -30.10 -5.49
N VAL A 81 11.84 -29.30 -5.41
CA VAL A 81 11.86 -28.07 -4.62
C VAL A 81 10.91 -27.03 -5.21
N VAL A 82 10.90 -26.83 -6.52
CA VAL A 82 9.98 -25.91 -7.20
C VAL A 82 8.53 -26.35 -7.03
N VAL A 83 8.24 -27.65 -7.21
CA VAL A 83 6.91 -28.22 -6.97
C VAL A 83 6.54 -28.14 -5.49
N GLY A 84 7.48 -28.34 -4.57
CA GLY A 84 7.28 -28.19 -3.13
C GLY A 84 7.00 -26.75 -2.72
N ILE A 85 7.66 -25.77 -3.35
CA ILE A 85 7.34 -24.34 -3.20
C ILE A 85 5.97 -24.05 -3.83
N PHE A 86 5.65 -24.62 -4.99
CA PHE A 86 4.37 -24.43 -5.64
C PHE A 86 3.22 -25.05 -4.84
N ILE A 87 3.41 -26.24 -4.26
CA ILE A 87 2.48 -26.91 -3.34
C ILE A 87 2.46 -26.17 -2.00
N GLY A 88 3.58 -25.61 -1.54
CA GLY A 88 3.66 -24.79 -0.33
C GLY A 88 2.86 -23.49 -0.49
N ILE A 89 3.04 -22.78 -1.59
CA ILE A 89 2.27 -21.60 -1.97
C ILE A 89 0.81 -22.00 -2.20
N TRP A 90 0.54 -23.09 -2.94
CA TRP A 90 -0.81 -23.55 -3.22
C TRP A 90 -1.53 -24.04 -1.96
N SER A 91 -0.84 -24.72 -1.04
CA SER A 91 -1.38 -25.14 0.25
C SER A 91 -1.51 -23.98 1.22
N LEU A 92 -0.66 -22.95 1.14
CA LEU A 92 -0.81 -21.72 1.90
C LEU A 92 -2.01 -20.90 1.38
N THR A 93 -2.18 -20.76 0.06
CA THR A 93 -3.37 -20.14 -0.55
C THR A 93 -4.62 -20.96 -0.25
N ARG A 94 -4.52 -22.29 -0.25
CA ARG A 94 -5.63 -23.21 0.02
C ARG A 94 -5.92 -23.35 1.52
N GLN A 95 -4.99 -23.09 2.43
CA GLN A 95 -5.26 -22.92 3.87
C GLN A 95 -5.87 -21.55 4.17
N VAL A 96 -5.55 -20.51 3.40
CA VAL A 96 -6.28 -19.23 3.42
C VAL A 96 -7.71 -19.43 2.89
N GLU A 97 -7.92 -20.37 1.97
CA GLU A 97 -9.24 -20.70 1.39
C GLU A 97 -10.05 -21.72 2.23
N ASN A 98 -9.38 -22.67 2.91
CA ASN A 98 -10.00 -23.78 3.67
C ASN A 98 -9.91 -23.64 5.20
N LYS A 99 -9.36 -22.55 5.75
CA LYS A 99 -9.69 -22.22 7.14
C LYS A 99 -11.21 -22.00 7.18
N PRO A 100 -11.95 -22.67 8.10
CA PRO A 100 -13.31 -22.23 8.38
C PRO A 100 -13.18 -20.78 8.81
N LYS A 101 -13.59 -19.87 7.92
CA LYS A 101 -13.80 -18.47 8.28
C LYS A 101 -14.86 -18.53 9.36
N GLU A 102 -14.46 -18.31 10.60
CA GLU A 102 -15.42 -17.92 11.64
C GLU A 102 -16.26 -16.79 11.05
N LEU A 103 -17.56 -17.06 10.97
CA LEU A 103 -18.60 -16.42 10.20
C LEU A 103 -18.87 -14.95 10.58
N ILE A 104 -17.98 -14.29 11.33
CA ILE A 104 -18.32 -13.10 12.10
C ILE A 104 -17.43 -11.87 11.80
N GLU A 105 -16.28 -11.99 11.13
CA GLU A 105 -15.46 -10.81 10.85
C GLU A 105 -15.51 -10.35 9.38
N ASN A 106 -16.17 -9.22 9.19
CA ASN A 106 -16.06 -8.29 8.05
C ASN A 106 -16.93 -8.57 6.82
N LEU A 107 -18.25 -8.47 7.02
CA LEU A 107 -19.25 -8.29 5.96
C LEU A 107 -19.05 -7.00 5.09
N PHE A 108 -18.04 -6.16 5.39
CA PHE A 108 -17.90 -4.81 4.85
C PHE A 108 -16.50 -4.45 4.33
N THR A 109 -15.62 -5.42 4.09
CA THR A 109 -14.37 -5.15 3.36
C THR A 109 -14.65 -5.00 1.87
N ILE A 110 -15.12 -3.79 1.49
CA ILE A 110 -15.24 -3.28 0.12
C ILE A 110 -16.28 -4.07 -0.72
N TRP A 111 -17.50 -3.54 -0.84
CA TRP A 111 -18.63 -4.17 -1.53
C TRP A 111 -18.30 -4.72 -2.94
N SER A 112 -17.94 -6.01 -2.97
CA SER A 112 -18.30 -6.96 -4.02
C SER A 112 -19.43 -7.90 -3.55
N PHE A 113 -20.08 -7.56 -2.44
CA PHE A 113 -21.17 -8.31 -1.82
C PHE A 113 -22.49 -7.69 -2.32
N ASP A 114 -23.39 -8.52 -2.86
CA ASP A 114 -24.60 -8.16 -3.58
C ASP A 114 -25.24 -6.83 -3.14
N GLY A 115 -24.95 -5.75 -3.89
CA GLY A 115 -25.40 -4.39 -3.57
C GLY A 115 -26.93 -4.26 -3.50
N LYS A 116 -27.66 -5.22 -4.09
CA LYS A 116 -29.12 -5.31 -4.00
C LYS A 116 -29.57 -5.65 -2.58
N MET A 117 -28.96 -6.64 -1.93
CA MET A 117 -29.30 -7.00 -0.54
C MET A 117 -29.03 -5.85 0.43
N VAL A 118 -27.91 -5.14 0.25
CA VAL A 118 -27.59 -3.99 1.09
C VAL A 118 -28.63 -2.88 0.91
N TYR A 119 -29.00 -2.59 -0.34
CA TYR A 119 -30.06 -1.63 -0.62
C TYR A 119 -31.36 -2.02 0.08
N GLU A 120 -31.85 -3.25 -0.11
CA GLU A 120 -33.09 -3.74 0.48
C GLU A 120 -33.06 -3.67 2.02
N ASN A 121 -31.95 -4.08 2.65
CA ASN A 121 -31.78 -3.99 4.11
C ASN A 121 -31.85 -2.54 4.61
N ILE A 122 -31.22 -1.59 3.93
CA ILE A 122 -31.25 -0.17 4.30
C ILE A 122 -32.65 0.41 4.13
N ILE A 123 -33.35 0.04 3.06
CA ILE A 123 -34.73 0.49 2.82
C ILE A 123 -35.67 -0.06 3.89
N ASP A 124 -35.56 -1.35 4.24
CA ASP A 124 -36.40 -1.92 5.30
C ASP A 124 -36.08 -1.32 6.67
N ALA A 125 -34.79 -1.23 7.04
CA ALA A 125 -34.35 -0.69 8.31
C ALA A 125 -34.76 0.77 8.53
N THR A 126 -34.78 1.57 7.45
CA THR A 126 -35.22 2.98 7.52
C THR A 126 -36.71 3.17 7.21
N LYS A 127 -37.45 2.08 6.93
CA LYS A 127 -38.83 2.09 6.44
C LYS A 127 -39.03 3.09 5.30
N ASN A 128 -38.21 2.93 4.27
CA ASN A 128 -38.12 3.79 3.09
C ASN A 128 -37.76 5.26 3.45
N PHE A 129 -36.69 5.44 4.23
CA PHE A 129 -36.24 6.75 4.70
C PHE A 129 -37.32 7.56 5.43
N ASN A 130 -38.08 6.89 6.29
CA ASN A 130 -39.12 7.53 7.10
C ASN A 130 -38.49 8.62 7.99
N PRO A 131 -39.10 9.83 8.08
CA PRO A 131 -38.58 10.93 8.90
C PRO A 131 -38.34 10.58 10.38
N LYS A 132 -39.04 9.57 10.93
CA LYS A 132 -38.82 9.06 12.29
C LYS A 132 -37.38 8.60 12.54
N TYR A 133 -36.70 8.10 11.52
CA TYR A 133 -35.32 7.62 11.62
C TYR A 133 -34.28 8.69 11.22
N CYS A 134 -34.73 9.88 10.81
CA CYS A 134 -33.84 10.98 10.46
C CYS A 134 -33.20 11.55 11.72
N ILE A 135 -31.88 11.52 11.78
CA ILE A 135 -31.08 12.04 12.91
C ILE A 135 -30.40 13.37 12.60
N GLY A 136 -30.42 13.80 11.34
CA GLY A 136 -29.84 15.07 10.94
C GLY A 136 -30.13 15.42 9.49
N VAL A 137 -30.22 16.72 9.20
CA VAL A 137 -30.37 17.24 7.84
C VAL A 137 -29.25 18.23 7.59
N GLY A 138 -28.45 17.96 6.56
CA GLY A 138 -27.37 18.82 6.10
C GLY A 138 -27.65 19.40 4.72
N ARG A 139 -26.71 20.22 4.22
CA ARG A 139 -26.79 20.84 2.89
C ARG A 139 -26.86 19.81 1.76
N PHE A 140 -26.20 18.68 1.92
CA PHE A 140 -25.97 17.70 0.85
C PHE A 140 -26.86 16.46 0.98
N GLY A 141 -27.59 16.32 2.09
CA GLY A 141 -28.35 15.11 2.36
C GLY A 141 -28.91 15.06 3.76
N SER A 142 -29.67 14.00 4.02
CA SER A 142 -30.25 13.68 5.32
C SER A 142 -29.60 12.40 5.85
N ILE A 143 -29.30 12.38 7.14
CA ILE A 143 -28.67 11.26 7.83
C ILE A 143 -29.75 10.49 8.58
N PHE A 144 -29.79 9.17 8.38
CA PHE A 144 -30.73 8.26 9.02
C PHE A 144 -30.00 7.25 9.89
N ARG A 145 -30.56 6.93 11.06
CA ARG A 145 -30.15 5.77 11.85
C ARG A 145 -30.81 4.53 11.26
N ALA A 146 -30.02 3.50 10.94
CA ALA A 146 -30.52 2.22 10.47
C ALA A 146 -29.95 1.08 11.30
N GLU A 147 -30.81 0.17 11.73
CA GLU A 147 -30.41 -1.05 12.42
C GLU A 147 -30.55 -2.21 11.44
N LEU A 148 -29.42 -2.83 11.09
CA LEU A 148 -29.36 -3.92 10.12
C LEU A 148 -29.87 -5.23 10.76
N PRO A 149 -30.26 -6.24 9.95
CA PRO A 149 -30.78 -7.52 10.47
C PRO A 149 -29.82 -8.27 11.41
N ASN A 150 -28.52 -7.99 11.34
CA ASN A 150 -27.49 -8.54 12.22
C ASN A 150 -27.35 -7.76 13.55
N GLY A 151 -28.22 -6.80 13.84
CA GLY A 151 -28.17 -5.93 15.02
C GLY A 151 -27.18 -4.77 14.93
N GLN A 152 -26.43 -4.66 13.83
CA GLN A 152 -25.48 -3.56 13.67
C GLN A 152 -26.20 -2.26 13.35
N ILE A 153 -25.90 -1.20 14.11
CA ILE A 153 -26.42 0.14 13.86
C ILE A 153 -25.45 0.90 12.95
N VAL A 154 -25.98 1.54 11.91
CA VAL A 154 -25.25 2.31 10.91
C VAL A 154 -25.89 3.69 10.67
N ALA A 155 -25.07 4.64 10.24
CA ALA A 155 -25.52 5.96 9.81
C ALA A 155 -25.62 5.98 8.28
N VAL A 156 -26.78 6.37 7.75
CA VAL A 156 -27.05 6.39 6.31
C VAL A 156 -27.27 7.81 5.85
N LYS A 157 -26.29 8.38 5.14
CA LYS A 157 -26.39 9.70 4.52
C LYS A 157 -27.06 9.55 3.15
N LYS A 158 -28.36 9.79 3.09
CA LYS A 158 -29.12 9.88 1.84
C LYS A 158 -28.90 11.24 1.21
N LEU A 159 -28.39 11.26 -0.02
CA LEU A 159 -28.23 12.50 -0.75
C LEU A 159 -29.58 13.03 -1.22
N HIS A 160 -29.76 14.35 -1.18
CA HIS A 160 -30.94 14.97 -1.76
C HIS A 160 -30.90 14.80 -3.29
N ALA A 161 -32.04 14.49 -3.89
CA ALA A 161 -32.17 14.47 -5.33
C ALA A 161 -31.88 15.89 -5.86
N ARG A 162 -30.99 16.00 -6.84
CA ARG A 162 -30.76 17.26 -7.57
C ARG A 162 -31.40 17.15 -8.93
N ASP A 163 -32.10 18.21 -9.34
CA ASP A 163 -32.76 18.31 -10.65
C ASP A 163 -31.76 18.47 -11.83
N SER A 164 -30.45 18.50 -11.57
CA SER A 164 -29.44 18.82 -12.58
C SER A 164 -28.97 17.58 -13.36
N ALA A 165 -29.12 17.65 -14.68
CA ALA A 165 -28.66 16.71 -15.71
C ALA A 165 -27.12 16.61 -15.84
N GLU A 166 -26.38 16.50 -14.74
CA GLU A 166 -24.95 16.18 -14.78
C GLU A 166 -24.76 14.66 -14.94
N VAL A 167 -24.12 14.26 -16.05
CA VAL A 167 -23.83 12.86 -16.42
C VAL A 167 -22.88 12.19 -15.40
N SER A 168 -22.12 12.98 -14.64
CA SER A 168 -21.38 12.53 -13.47
C SER A 168 -22.22 12.81 -12.22
N GLY A 169 -22.56 11.79 -11.42
CA GLY A 169 -23.32 11.95 -10.19
C GLY A 169 -22.74 13.01 -9.23
N PRO A 170 -23.45 13.34 -8.13
CA PRO A 170 -23.14 14.51 -7.30
C PRO A 170 -21.65 14.61 -6.97
N LYS A 171 -21.02 15.73 -7.31
CA LYS A 171 -19.57 15.93 -7.11
C LYS A 171 -19.14 15.59 -5.67
N ASP A 172 -19.97 15.95 -4.70
CA ASP A 172 -19.74 15.71 -3.28
C ASP A 172 -19.75 14.21 -2.93
N PHE A 173 -20.67 13.42 -3.52
CA PHE A 173 -20.71 11.96 -3.39
C PHE A 173 -19.41 11.31 -3.87
N THR A 174 -18.98 11.70 -5.07
CA THR A 174 -17.79 11.14 -5.70
C THR A 174 -16.53 11.52 -4.93
N ASN A 175 -16.44 12.76 -4.44
CA ASN A 175 -15.33 13.21 -3.59
C ASN A 175 -15.24 12.41 -2.30
N GLU A 176 -16.36 12.23 -1.62
CA GLU A 176 -16.44 11.52 -0.35
C GLU A 176 -16.01 10.06 -0.49
N ILE A 177 -16.53 9.34 -1.49
CA ILE A 177 -16.09 7.97 -1.80
C ILE A 177 -14.61 7.96 -2.14
N ARG A 178 -14.14 8.88 -2.99
CA ARG A 178 -12.75 8.94 -3.44
C ARG A 178 -11.77 9.19 -2.30
N ALA A 179 -12.15 9.98 -1.31
CA ALA A 179 -11.33 10.26 -0.13
C ALA A 179 -11.35 9.07 0.84
N LEU A 180 -12.54 8.62 1.24
CA LEU A 180 -12.72 7.60 2.28
C LEU A 180 -12.30 6.18 1.83
N THR A 181 -12.26 5.90 0.54
CA THR A 181 -11.68 4.63 0.03
C THR A 181 -10.16 4.59 0.12
N ARG A 182 -9.49 5.74 0.26
CA ARG A 182 -8.02 5.87 0.38
C ARG A 182 -7.53 6.11 1.79
N ILE A 183 -8.41 6.51 2.70
CA ILE A 183 -8.09 6.84 4.08
C ILE A 183 -8.54 5.72 5.00
N ARG A 184 -7.65 5.29 5.89
CA ARG A 184 -8.00 4.47 7.05
C ARG A 184 -7.21 4.96 8.25
N HIS A 185 -7.90 5.56 9.21
CA HIS A 185 -7.29 6.12 10.41
C HIS A 185 -8.28 6.06 11.57
N ARG A 186 -7.80 5.87 12.80
CA ARG A 186 -8.66 5.72 14.00
C ARG A 186 -9.53 6.96 14.26
N ASN A 187 -9.02 8.15 13.94
CA ASN A 187 -9.70 9.43 14.14
C ASN A 187 -10.40 9.93 12.86
N ILE A 188 -10.75 9.02 11.94
CA ILE A 188 -11.51 9.33 10.72
C ILE A 188 -12.66 8.34 10.61
N ILE A 189 -13.85 8.82 10.23
CA ILE A 189 -15.04 8.00 10.10
C ILE A 189 -14.84 6.84 9.11
N LYS A 190 -15.34 5.66 9.46
CA LYS A 190 -15.31 4.49 8.58
C LYS A 190 -16.53 4.50 7.65
N LEU A 191 -16.26 4.54 6.34
CA LEU A 191 -17.26 4.26 5.30
C LEU A 191 -17.39 2.74 5.14
N TYR A 192 -18.58 2.19 5.37
CA TYR A 192 -18.88 0.78 5.11
C TYR A 192 -19.21 0.53 3.64
N GLY A 193 -19.86 1.48 2.97
CA GLY A 193 -20.11 1.41 1.54
C GLY A 193 -21.01 2.54 1.02
N PHE A 194 -21.38 2.46 -0.25
CA PHE A 194 -22.20 3.45 -0.94
C PHE A 194 -23.18 2.80 -1.93
N CYS A 195 -24.39 3.33 -2.03
CA CYS A 195 -25.39 2.89 -2.99
C CYS A 195 -25.63 3.98 -4.03
N SER A 196 -25.65 3.58 -5.29
CA SER A 196 -26.05 4.40 -6.44
C SER A 196 -27.21 3.71 -7.15
N HIS A 197 -28.42 3.90 -6.65
CA HIS A 197 -29.66 3.33 -7.21
C HIS A 197 -30.50 4.45 -7.87
N PRO A 198 -31.27 4.17 -8.95
CA PRO A 198 -32.08 5.19 -9.62
C PRO A 198 -33.00 6.00 -8.70
N LEU A 199 -33.54 5.37 -7.66
CA LEU A 199 -34.40 6.04 -6.69
C LEU A 199 -33.62 6.73 -5.56
N HIS A 200 -32.50 6.15 -5.13
CA HIS A 200 -31.79 6.56 -3.92
C HIS A 200 -30.28 6.47 -4.11
N THR A 201 -29.60 7.56 -3.79
CA THR A 201 -28.14 7.58 -3.65
C THR A 201 -27.81 7.83 -2.19
N PHE A 202 -27.00 6.97 -1.58
CA PHE A 202 -26.64 7.10 -0.16
C PHE A 202 -25.29 6.49 0.18
N LEU A 203 -24.74 6.93 1.32
CA LEU A 203 -23.49 6.47 1.90
C LEU A 203 -23.78 5.85 3.26
N VAL A 204 -23.11 4.74 3.60
CA VAL A 204 -23.31 3.98 4.85
C VAL A 204 -22.04 4.05 5.68
N TYR A 205 -22.15 4.53 6.92
CA TYR A 205 -21.04 4.75 7.84
C TYR A 205 -21.23 4.02 9.16
N GLU A 206 -20.13 3.94 9.89
CA GLU A 206 -20.15 3.73 11.34
C GLU A 206 -21.02 4.79 12.03
N PHE A 207 -21.81 4.35 13.00
CA PHE A 207 -22.73 5.20 13.76
C PHE A 207 -22.18 5.46 15.16
N PHE A 208 -22.35 6.69 15.65
CA PHE A 208 -21.92 7.11 16.96
C PHE A 208 -23.06 7.79 17.73
N GLU A 209 -23.42 7.23 18.88
CA GLU A 209 -24.55 7.70 19.71
C GLU A 209 -24.35 9.12 20.26
N ALA A 210 -23.10 9.50 20.60
CA ALA A 210 -22.81 10.85 21.10
C ALA A 210 -22.97 11.94 20.02
N GLY A 211 -23.04 11.56 18.75
CA GLY A 211 -23.23 12.47 17.63
C GLY A 211 -22.06 13.40 17.41
N SER A 212 -22.37 14.65 17.01
CA SER A 212 -21.36 15.66 16.70
C SER A 212 -20.88 16.40 17.94
N LEU A 213 -19.63 16.86 17.92
CA LEU A 213 -19.05 17.73 18.94
C LEU A 213 -19.87 19.02 19.10
N ASN A 214 -20.43 19.57 18.02
CA ASN A 214 -21.34 20.71 18.09
C ASN A 214 -22.57 20.42 18.98
N HIS A 215 -23.15 19.22 18.86
CA HIS A 215 -24.28 18.81 19.70
C HIS A 215 -23.86 18.73 21.17
N VAL A 216 -22.68 18.18 21.44
CA VAL A 216 -22.13 18.06 22.81
C VAL A 216 -21.84 19.43 23.43
N LEU A 217 -21.22 20.33 22.68
CA LEU A 217 -20.88 21.67 23.17
C LEU A 217 -22.11 22.58 23.33
N SER A 218 -23.14 22.40 22.49
CA SER A 218 -24.37 23.20 22.56
C SER A 218 -25.32 22.79 23.69
N ASN A 219 -25.03 21.69 24.40
CA ASN A 219 -25.87 21.18 25.48
C ASN A 219 -25.16 21.35 26.82
N ASP A 220 -25.53 22.36 27.60
CA ASP A 220 -24.89 22.69 28.88
C ASP A 220 -24.75 21.48 29.83
N LYS A 221 -25.76 20.60 29.87
CA LYS A 221 -25.73 19.41 30.73
C LYS A 221 -24.67 18.39 30.30
N ILE A 222 -24.41 18.28 29.01
CA ILE A 222 -23.40 17.38 28.45
C ILE A 222 -22.03 18.06 28.47
N ALA A 223 -21.96 19.35 28.14
CA ALA A 223 -20.75 20.15 28.12
C ALA A 223 -20.04 20.21 29.50
N VAL A 224 -20.80 20.19 30.60
CA VAL A 224 -20.26 20.12 31.98
C VAL A 224 -19.49 18.81 32.22
N LYS A 225 -19.90 17.69 31.60
CA LYS A 225 -19.19 16.40 31.69
C LYS A 225 -17.94 16.34 30.79
N PHE A 226 -17.72 17.38 29.99
CA PHE A 226 -16.63 17.51 29.05
C PHE A 226 -15.48 18.25 29.71
N GLU A 227 -14.80 17.55 30.62
CA GLU A 227 -13.67 18.07 31.38
C GLU A 227 -12.48 18.42 30.48
N TRP A 228 -11.55 19.19 31.03
CA TRP A 228 -10.37 19.70 30.32
C TRP A 228 -9.58 18.61 29.57
N ILE A 229 -9.37 17.45 30.19
CA ILE A 229 -8.62 16.36 29.58
C ILE A 229 -9.32 15.81 28.33
N LYS A 230 -10.65 15.68 28.36
CA LYS A 230 -11.42 15.22 27.19
C LYS A 230 -11.32 16.21 26.03
N ARG A 231 -11.44 17.51 26.32
CA ARG A 231 -11.29 18.59 25.35
C ARG A 231 -9.92 18.54 24.65
N ILE A 232 -8.86 18.36 25.42
CA ILE A 232 -7.49 18.26 24.87
C ILE A 232 -7.30 17.00 24.03
N ASN A 233 -7.86 15.86 24.46
CA ASN A 233 -7.79 14.61 23.69
C ASN A 233 -8.48 14.76 22.32
N ILE A 234 -9.60 15.47 22.25
CA ILE A 234 -10.31 15.73 20.97
C ILE A 234 -9.47 16.59 20.03
N ILE A 235 -8.85 17.66 20.54
CA ILE A 235 -7.96 18.50 19.75
C ILE A 235 -6.79 17.66 19.21
N LYS A 236 -6.22 16.80 20.05
CA LYS A 236 -5.14 15.87 19.67
C LYS A 236 -5.57 14.87 18.60
N ASP A 237 -6.75 14.29 18.74
CA ASP A 237 -7.31 13.31 17.81
C ASP A 237 -7.54 13.91 16.41
N VAL A 238 -8.13 15.12 16.37
CA VAL A 238 -8.34 15.84 15.11
C VAL A 238 -6.99 16.21 14.48
N ALA A 239 -6.02 16.66 15.29
CA ALA A 239 -4.67 16.97 14.80
C ALA A 239 -3.97 15.72 14.21
N ASN A 240 -4.11 14.56 14.85
CA ASN A 240 -3.56 13.30 14.34
C ASN A 240 -4.18 12.91 12.99
N ALA A 241 -5.50 13.03 12.85
CA ALA A 241 -6.18 12.78 11.58
C ALA A 241 -5.74 13.75 10.48
N LEU A 242 -5.66 15.05 10.77
CA LEU A 242 -5.20 16.06 9.81
C LEU A 242 -3.76 15.80 9.37
N PHE A 243 -2.86 15.50 10.32
CA PHE A 243 -1.49 15.15 10.02
C PHE A 243 -1.42 13.93 9.08
N TYR A 244 -2.19 12.88 9.37
CA TYR A 244 -2.27 11.69 8.53
C TYR A 244 -2.77 12.03 7.11
N MET A 245 -3.82 12.84 6.96
CA MET A 245 -4.35 13.21 5.66
C MET A 245 -3.40 14.09 4.83
N HIS A 246 -2.70 15.02 5.48
CA HIS A 246 -1.82 15.97 4.79
C HIS A 246 -0.44 15.41 4.46
N HIS A 247 0.07 14.50 5.29
CA HIS A 247 1.45 14.02 5.20
C HIS A 247 1.57 12.50 5.06
N GLY A 248 0.59 11.74 5.54
CA GLY A 248 0.57 10.28 5.44
C GLY A 248 -0.12 9.72 4.19
N CYS A 249 -1.00 10.52 3.55
CA CYS A 249 -1.68 10.13 2.31
C CYS A 249 -0.94 10.63 1.07
N LEU A 250 -0.91 9.80 0.03
CA LEU A 250 -0.38 10.14 -1.29
C LEU A 250 -1.44 9.86 -2.37
N PRO A 251 -1.94 10.90 -3.06
CA PRO A 251 -1.68 12.33 -2.83
C PRO A 251 -2.26 12.84 -1.49
N PRO A 252 -1.79 13.98 -0.96
CA PRO A 252 -2.38 14.62 0.22
C PRO A 252 -3.87 14.91 0.04
N ILE A 253 -4.64 14.71 1.11
CA ILE A 253 -6.09 14.91 1.11
C ILE A 253 -6.40 16.12 1.98
N ILE A 254 -7.08 17.13 1.42
CA ILE A 254 -7.51 18.34 2.14
C ILE A 254 -9.01 18.21 2.38
N HIS A 255 -9.43 18.31 3.63
CA HIS A 255 -10.82 18.12 4.06
C HIS A 255 -11.72 19.28 3.62
N ARG A 256 -11.26 20.52 3.81
CA ARG A 256 -11.89 21.80 3.45
C ARG A 256 -13.13 22.21 4.25
N ASP A 257 -13.67 21.32 5.09
CA ASP A 257 -14.81 21.64 5.97
C ASP A 257 -14.61 21.13 7.40
N ILE A 258 -13.47 21.44 8.02
CA ILE A 258 -13.26 21.13 9.44
C ILE A 258 -14.11 22.08 10.30
N SER A 259 -15.02 21.51 11.10
CA SER A 259 -15.87 22.25 12.06
C SER A 259 -16.41 21.30 13.13
N SER A 260 -16.94 21.82 14.24
CA SER A 260 -17.51 20.99 15.31
C SER A 260 -18.71 20.14 14.88
N LYS A 261 -19.37 20.51 13.78
CA LYS A 261 -20.45 19.71 13.16
C LYS A 261 -19.94 18.43 12.51
N ASN A 262 -18.70 18.46 12.03
CA ASN A 262 -18.08 17.38 11.26
C ASN A 262 -17.12 16.54 12.12
N ILE A 263 -16.99 16.84 13.42
CA ILE A 263 -16.30 15.99 14.38
C ILE A 263 -17.33 15.16 15.13
N LEU A 264 -17.28 13.84 14.97
CA LEU A 264 -18.11 12.89 15.71
C LEU A 264 -17.34 12.35 16.91
N LEU A 265 -18.06 11.96 17.96
CA LEU A 265 -17.50 11.38 19.17
C LEU A 265 -18.00 9.95 19.32
N ASP A 266 -17.09 8.99 19.51
CA ASP A 266 -17.48 7.62 19.83
C ASP A 266 -17.75 7.42 21.33
N SER A 267 -18.05 6.18 21.72
CA SER A 267 -18.39 5.83 23.11
C SER A 267 -17.25 6.09 24.10
N ASP A 268 -16.01 6.18 23.63
CA ASP A 268 -14.81 6.42 24.43
C ASP A 268 -14.36 7.89 24.37
N ASP A 269 -15.26 8.78 23.94
CA ASP A 269 -15.03 10.21 23.71
C ASP A 269 -13.85 10.48 22.74
N GLN A 270 -13.53 9.55 21.84
CA GLN A 270 -12.51 9.76 20.81
C GLN A 270 -13.11 10.51 19.62
N ALA A 271 -12.36 11.46 19.08
CA ALA A 271 -12.83 12.29 17.97
C ALA A 271 -12.59 11.61 16.62
N ARG A 272 -13.59 11.71 15.74
CA ARG A 272 -13.54 11.21 14.36
C ARG A 272 -13.99 12.27 13.37
N ILE A 273 -13.11 12.61 12.43
CA ILE A 273 -13.44 13.52 11.33
C ILE A 273 -14.42 12.82 10.37
N SER A 274 -15.47 13.53 9.98
CA SER A 274 -16.53 13.09 9.09
C SER A 274 -16.86 14.14 8.02
N ASP A 275 -17.75 13.79 7.09
CA ASP A 275 -18.20 14.62 5.95
C ASP A 275 -17.09 15.04 4.97
N PHE A 276 -16.65 14.07 4.17
CA PHE A 276 -15.62 14.26 3.16
C PHE A 276 -16.18 14.75 1.81
N GLY A 277 -17.42 15.24 1.77
CA GLY A 277 -18.07 15.68 0.53
C GLY A 277 -17.33 16.83 -0.17
N THR A 278 -16.70 17.70 0.61
CA THR A 278 -15.91 18.82 0.08
C THR A 278 -14.43 18.49 -0.14
N ALA A 279 -13.99 17.31 0.31
CA ALA A 279 -12.59 16.92 0.32
C ALA A 279 -12.00 16.87 -1.10
N THR A 280 -10.72 17.24 -1.20
CA THR A 280 -9.99 17.19 -2.47
C THR A 280 -8.64 16.50 -2.30
N LEU A 281 -8.21 15.80 -3.33
CA LEU A 281 -6.87 15.25 -3.42
C LEU A 281 -5.99 16.28 -4.11
N LEU A 282 -4.93 16.74 -3.45
CA LEU A 282 -3.99 17.68 -4.06
C LEU A 282 -3.29 17.00 -5.23
N ARG A 283 -3.40 17.62 -6.39
CA ARG A 283 -2.64 17.21 -7.57
C ARG A 283 -1.34 17.99 -7.58
N LEU A 284 -0.22 17.27 -7.60
CA LEU A 284 1.11 17.87 -7.69
C LEU A 284 1.32 18.60 -9.04
N ASP A 285 0.67 18.08 -10.10
CA ASP A 285 0.96 18.48 -11.48
C ASP A 285 -0.16 19.33 -12.12
N SER A 286 -1.15 19.76 -11.34
CA SER A 286 -2.28 20.55 -11.87
C SER A 286 -2.70 21.69 -10.96
N SER A 287 -3.48 22.61 -11.51
CA SER A 287 -4.00 23.77 -10.80
C SER A 287 -4.96 23.34 -9.67
N ASN A 288 -4.60 23.55 -8.40
CA ASN A 288 -5.42 23.21 -7.22
C ASN A 288 -6.53 24.26 -6.92
N TRP A 289 -7.11 24.83 -7.97
CA TRP A 289 -8.18 25.82 -7.88
C TRP A 289 -9.51 25.11 -7.77
N THR A 290 -10.32 25.51 -6.80
CA THR A 290 -11.66 24.93 -6.60
C THR A 290 -12.63 26.01 -6.19
N SER A 291 -13.92 25.83 -6.51
CA SER A 291 -14.99 26.66 -5.96
C SER A 291 -14.91 26.67 -4.44
N PHE A 292 -15.24 27.80 -3.81
CA PHE A 292 -15.27 27.92 -2.36
C PHE A 292 -16.09 26.78 -1.73
N ALA A 293 -15.54 26.15 -0.70
CA ALA A 293 -16.21 25.17 0.15
C ALA A 293 -15.69 25.33 1.57
N GLY A 294 -16.55 25.06 2.55
CA GLY A 294 -16.27 25.19 3.96
C GLY A 294 -17.42 25.85 4.71
N THR A 295 -17.33 25.83 6.03
CA THR A 295 -18.29 26.44 6.95
C THR A 295 -17.89 27.87 7.28
N TYR A 296 -18.84 28.81 7.19
CA TYR A 296 -18.63 30.20 7.59
C TYR A 296 -18.19 30.28 9.05
N GLY A 297 -17.18 31.11 9.34
CA GLY A 297 -16.53 31.17 10.65
C GLY A 297 -15.32 30.25 10.81
N TYR A 298 -15.20 29.21 9.99
CA TYR A 298 -14.04 28.29 9.98
C TYR A 298 -13.16 28.44 8.75
N ALA A 299 -13.66 29.08 7.69
CA ALA A 299 -12.94 29.20 6.43
C ALA A 299 -11.76 30.18 6.52
N ALA A 300 -10.62 29.78 5.97
CA ALA A 300 -9.42 30.60 5.93
C ALA A 300 -9.60 31.84 5.03
N PRO A 301 -9.13 33.04 5.44
CA PRO A 301 -9.37 34.29 4.73
C PRO A 301 -8.75 34.30 3.32
N GLU A 302 -7.61 33.64 3.12
CA GLU A 302 -6.95 33.54 1.81
C GLU A 302 -7.79 32.77 0.78
N LEU A 303 -8.70 31.91 1.22
CA LEU A 303 -9.59 31.16 0.34
C LEU A 303 -10.61 32.08 -0.34
N ALA A 304 -10.97 33.20 0.32
CA ALA A 304 -11.87 34.21 -0.24
C ALA A 304 -11.26 34.98 -1.41
N TYR A 305 -9.92 35.12 -1.43
CA TYR A 305 -9.21 35.89 -2.46
C TYR A 305 -8.58 35.00 -3.54
N THR A 306 -8.08 33.83 -3.15
CA THR A 306 -7.21 33.04 -4.03
C THR A 306 -7.86 31.76 -4.55
N MET A 307 -8.97 31.26 -3.99
CA MET A 307 -9.59 29.96 -4.38
C MET A 307 -8.61 28.75 -4.51
N LYS A 308 -7.37 28.91 -4.04
CA LYS A 308 -6.29 27.94 -4.18
C LYS A 308 -6.25 27.10 -2.91
N VAL A 309 -6.55 25.82 -3.06
CA VAL A 309 -6.60 24.90 -1.92
C VAL A 309 -5.20 24.38 -1.61
N ASN A 310 -4.86 24.40 -0.33
CA ASN A 310 -3.70 23.72 0.23
C ASN A 310 -4.03 23.25 1.67
N SER A 311 -3.11 22.56 2.31
CA SER A 311 -3.30 22.05 3.69
C SER A 311 -3.51 23.14 4.74
N LYS A 312 -3.08 24.38 4.50
CA LYS A 312 -3.25 25.50 5.44
C LYS A 312 -4.72 25.89 5.64
N CYS A 313 -5.58 25.62 4.67
CA CYS A 313 -7.02 25.82 4.82
C CYS A 313 -7.57 25.00 6.00
N ASP A 314 -7.22 23.70 6.07
CA ASP A 314 -7.61 22.83 7.17
C ASP A 314 -6.95 23.23 8.49
N VAL A 315 -5.69 23.71 8.45
CA VAL A 315 -4.97 24.18 9.64
C VAL A 315 -5.65 25.39 10.26
N PHE A 316 -6.13 26.33 9.44
CA PHE A 316 -6.88 27.48 9.93
C PHE A 316 -8.21 27.05 10.58
N SER A 317 -8.99 26.21 9.89
CA SER A 317 -10.25 25.68 10.42
C SER A 317 -10.06 24.87 11.71
N PHE A 318 -8.95 24.12 11.81
CA PHE A 318 -8.54 23.45 13.04
C PHE A 318 -8.25 24.43 14.18
N GLY A 319 -7.60 25.56 13.91
CA GLY A 319 -7.37 26.61 14.90
C GLY A 319 -8.68 27.16 15.48
N VAL A 320 -9.67 27.42 14.63
CA VAL A 320 -11.02 27.85 15.07
C VAL A 320 -11.69 26.77 15.92
N LEU A 321 -11.66 25.51 15.47
CA LEU A 321 -12.20 24.37 16.22
C LEU A 321 -11.54 24.21 17.59
N ALA A 322 -10.22 24.35 17.68
CA ALA A 322 -9.50 24.24 18.95
C ALA A 322 -9.93 25.34 19.93
N LEU A 323 -10.10 26.58 19.45
CA LEU A 323 -10.63 27.68 20.26
C LEU A 323 -12.06 27.40 20.73
N GLU A 324 -12.93 26.92 19.85
CA GLU A 324 -14.31 26.54 20.20
C GLU A 324 -14.34 25.47 21.30
N VAL A 325 -13.50 24.44 21.18
CA VAL A 325 -13.38 23.37 22.18
C VAL A 325 -12.88 23.91 23.51
N ILE A 326 -11.91 24.83 23.52
CA ILE A 326 -11.38 25.43 24.75
C ILE A 326 -12.42 26.35 25.40
N MET A 327 -13.10 27.18 24.62
CA MET A 327 -14.07 28.16 25.10
C MET A 327 -15.42 27.55 25.44
N GLY A 328 -15.72 26.36 24.92
CA GLY A 328 -17.03 25.71 25.03
C GLY A 328 -18.11 26.34 24.15
N LYS A 329 -17.78 27.37 23.37
CA LYS A 329 -18.67 28.03 22.42
C LYS A 329 -17.87 28.53 21.22
N HIS A 330 -18.54 28.73 20.10
CA HIS A 330 -17.90 29.21 18.88
C HIS A 330 -17.24 30.59 19.10
N PRO A 331 -16.00 30.84 18.63
CA PRO A 331 -15.26 32.07 18.93
C PRO A 331 -15.92 33.38 18.47
N PHE A 332 -16.85 33.28 17.51
CA PHE A 332 -17.61 34.42 16.97
C PHE A 332 -18.98 34.63 17.64
N HIS A 333 -19.24 33.96 18.78
CA HIS A 333 -20.48 34.07 19.56
C HIS A 333 -20.24 34.44 21.03
#